data_AF-A0A2D8CMR0-F1
#
_entry.id   AF-A0A2D8CMR0-F1
#
_cell.length_a   1.000
_cell.length_b   1.000
_cell.length_c   1.000
_cell.angle_alpha   90.00
_cell.angle_beta   90.00
_cell.angle_gamma   90.00
#
_symmetry.space_group_name_H-M   'P 1'
#
loop_
_entity.id
_entity.type
_entity.pdbx_description
1 polymer ?
#
loop_
_entity_poly.entity_id
_entity_poly.type
_entity_poly.pdbx_seq_one_letter_code
_entity_poly.pdbx_strand_id
1 'polypeptide(L)'
;MLGLSLRKILTLFGAAMMIFVLMNVQFGSVAPRVIDGAEGYKLDAFLMFDPSCSFDKVEEELRTSGSSYCLGEIGQWSGADLLMLMEGLFLFVYGFELPQNKGWARRLRKIGFAMGVVLCSMALLDRFSLLPSPASSEGLATLFPFPVEPWVVQIMFAVFGVIMIRGPKYWEAEAVTQTRDKLERRREKAGAFRSSFFSSEKHDKRTLERSERSRFLNSDKDLAMSRRRSKLLVMATCPYCQGAGCKKCNHQGVF
;
A
#
# COMPACT_ATOMS: atom_id res chain seq x y z
N MET A 1 -24.52 -7.04 13.98
CA MET A 1 -23.18 -7.29 13.42
C MET A 1 -22.89 -6.26 12.34
N LEU A 2 -22.16 -5.19 12.64
CA LEU A 2 -21.51 -4.30 11.66
C LEU A 2 -20.62 -3.31 12.43
N GLY A 3 -19.53 -3.83 13.01
CA GLY A 3 -18.49 -3.00 13.61
C GLY A 3 -17.54 -2.49 12.52
N LEU A 4 -18.01 -1.61 11.64
CA LEU A 4 -17.09 -0.88 10.76
C LEU A 4 -16.36 0.15 11.63
N SER A 5 -15.01 0.15 11.60
CA SER A 5 -14.26 1.16 12.34
C SER A 5 -14.62 2.54 11.81
N LEU A 6 -14.76 3.52 12.71
CA LEU A 6 -15.08 4.92 12.37
C LEU A 6 -14.19 5.43 11.22
N ARG A 7 -12.90 5.06 11.24
CA ARG A 7 -11.94 5.37 10.15
C ARG A 7 -12.39 4.85 8.79
N LYS A 8 -12.85 3.60 8.68
CA LYS A 8 -13.32 3.03 7.40
C LYS A 8 -14.58 3.74 6.90
N ILE A 9 -15.46 4.18 7.80
CA ILE A 9 -16.63 4.98 7.45
C ILE A 9 -16.18 6.32 6.88
N LEU A 10 -15.25 7.02 7.54
CA LEU A 10 -14.67 8.26 7.03
C LEU A 10 -13.99 8.07 5.66
N THR A 11 -13.26 6.97 5.44
CA THR A 11 -12.61 6.70 4.14
C THR A 11 -13.63 6.49 3.04
N LEU A 12 -14.68 5.69 3.29
CA LEU A 12 -15.74 5.43 2.33
C LEU A 12 -16.53 6.71 2.02
N PHE A 13 -16.81 7.52 3.04
CA PHE A 13 -17.49 8.79 2.89
C PHE A 13 -16.65 9.80 2.09
N GLY A 14 -15.36 9.94 2.40
CA GLY A 14 -14.44 10.77 1.63
C GLY A 14 -14.31 10.32 0.17
N ALA A 15 -14.23 9.01 -0.08
CA ALA A 15 -14.27 8.46 -1.43
C ALA A 15 -15.58 8.79 -2.17
N ALA A 16 -16.73 8.66 -1.49
CA ALA A 16 -18.02 9.00 -2.06
C ALA A 16 -18.14 10.48 -2.42
N MET A 17 -17.63 11.39 -1.57
CA MET A 17 -17.58 12.83 -1.86
C MET A 17 -16.74 13.12 -3.11
N MET A 18 -15.54 12.53 -3.22
CA MET A 18 -14.70 12.72 -4.42
C MET A 18 -15.38 12.19 -5.69
N ILE A 19 -16.02 11.02 -5.61
CA ILE A 19 -16.76 10.43 -6.75
C ILE A 19 -17.93 11.32 -7.13
N PHE A 20 -18.67 11.85 -6.15
CA PHE A 20 -19.78 12.77 -6.39
C PHE A 20 -19.33 14.01 -7.15
N VAL A 21 -18.26 14.69 -6.70
CA VAL A 21 -17.74 15.89 -7.37
C VAL A 21 -17.32 15.57 -8.81
N LEU A 22 -16.61 14.47 -9.04
CA LEU A 22 -16.22 14.05 -10.40
C LEU A 22 -17.43 13.76 -11.29
N MET A 23 -18.41 13.03 -10.78
CA MET A 23 -19.64 12.70 -11.53
C MET A 23 -20.52 13.92 -11.82
N ASN A 24 -20.48 14.92 -10.94
CA ASN A 24 -21.23 16.16 -11.06
C ASN A 24 -20.56 17.14 -12.02
N VAL A 25 -19.29 17.46 -11.78
CA VAL A 25 -18.56 18.50 -12.53
C VAL A 25 -18.11 18.00 -13.89
N GLN A 26 -17.52 16.79 -13.97
CA GLN A 26 -16.92 16.31 -15.21
C GLN A 26 -17.94 15.68 -16.16
N PHE A 27 -18.92 14.98 -15.60
CA PHE A 27 -19.89 14.21 -16.39
C PHE A 27 -21.29 14.81 -16.39
N GLY A 28 -21.60 15.79 -15.53
CA GLY A 28 -22.94 16.40 -15.44
C GLY A 28 -24.04 15.39 -15.14
N SER A 29 -23.70 14.23 -14.56
CA SER A 29 -24.64 13.10 -14.45
C SER A 29 -25.56 13.17 -13.22
N VAL A 30 -25.36 14.20 -12.38
CA VAL A 30 -26.05 14.35 -11.10
C VAL A 30 -27.30 15.22 -11.26
N ALA A 31 -27.19 16.42 -11.84
CA ALA A 31 -28.33 17.32 -12.05
C ALA A 31 -29.53 16.67 -12.75
N PRO A 32 -29.39 15.94 -13.88
CA PRO A 32 -30.53 15.35 -14.59
C PRO A 32 -31.19 14.17 -13.86
N ARG A 33 -30.60 13.66 -12.76
CA ARG A 33 -31.26 12.62 -11.93
C ARG A 33 -32.19 13.20 -10.88
N VAL A 34 -32.09 14.50 -10.62
CA VAL A 34 -32.79 15.17 -9.50
C VAL A 34 -33.68 16.30 -10.01
N ILE A 35 -33.35 16.91 -11.15
CA ILE A 35 -34.12 17.98 -11.79
C ILE A 35 -34.40 17.60 -13.24
N ASP A 36 -35.69 17.59 -13.61
CA ASP A 36 -36.11 17.33 -14.98
C ASP A 36 -35.73 18.51 -15.90
N GLY A 37 -35.10 18.22 -17.03
CA GLY A 37 -34.65 19.23 -17.99
C GLY A 37 -33.26 19.83 -17.72
N ALA A 38 -32.57 19.40 -16.66
CA ALA A 38 -31.20 19.84 -16.35
C ALA A 38 -30.10 19.06 -17.10
N GLU A 39 -30.40 18.54 -18.30
CA GLU A 39 -29.42 17.82 -19.12
C GLU A 39 -28.28 18.75 -19.55
N GLY A 40 -27.04 18.31 -19.40
CA GLY A 40 -25.88 19.12 -19.76
C GLY A 40 -25.45 20.15 -18.72
N TYR A 41 -26.09 20.17 -17.54
CA TYR A 41 -25.73 21.05 -16.43
C TYR A 41 -25.13 20.28 -15.25
N LYS A 42 -24.27 20.94 -14.48
CA LYS A 42 -23.83 20.48 -13.16
C LYS A 42 -24.68 21.12 -12.06
N LEU A 43 -24.82 20.41 -10.95
CA LEU A 43 -25.49 20.91 -9.76
C LEU A 43 -24.50 21.74 -8.93
N ASP A 44 -24.76 23.03 -8.67
CA ASP A 44 -23.92 23.75 -7.71
C ASP A 44 -24.41 23.47 -6.29
N ALA A 45 -23.69 22.57 -5.60
CA ALA A 45 -24.07 22.11 -4.27
C ALA A 45 -24.13 23.24 -3.23
N PHE A 46 -23.36 24.33 -3.42
CA PHE A 46 -23.38 25.46 -2.50
C PHE A 46 -24.63 26.33 -2.70
N LEU A 47 -24.98 26.59 -3.97
CA LEU A 47 -26.18 27.37 -4.30
C LEU A 47 -27.46 26.63 -3.92
N MET A 48 -27.46 25.30 -3.93
CA MET A 48 -28.59 24.48 -3.46
C MET A 48 -28.92 24.63 -1.97
N PHE A 49 -28.03 25.21 -1.15
CA PHE A 49 -28.36 25.60 0.23
C PHE A 49 -29.11 26.92 0.32
N ASP A 50 -29.16 27.70 -0.76
CA ASP A 50 -29.92 28.94 -0.81
C ASP A 50 -31.42 28.60 -0.98
N PRO A 51 -32.33 29.14 -0.14
CA PRO A 51 -33.77 28.95 -0.28
C PRO A 51 -34.36 29.50 -1.60
N SER A 52 -33.60 30.30 -2.34
CA SER A 52 -33.96 30.73 -3.70
C SER A 52 -33.74 29.61 -4.74
N CYS A 53 -32.84 28.65 -4.48
CA CYS A 53 -32.44 27.58 -5.38
C CYS A 53 -33.05 26.21 -5.00
N SER A 54 -34.33 26.17 -4.65
CA SER A 54 -35.04 24.90 -4.44
C SER A 54 -35.32 24.20 -5.78
N PHE A 55 -35.30 22.86 -5.80
CA PHE A 55 -35.51 22.06 -7.02
C PHE A 55 -36.73 22.49 -7.84
N ASP A 56 -37.89 22.72 -7.20
CA ASP A 56 -39.13 23.13 -7.88
C ASP A 56 -38.99 24.47 -8.63
N LYS A 57 -38.23 25.42 -8.06
CA LYS A 57 -38.00 26.74 -8.68
C LYS A 57 -37.03 26.63 -9.85
N VAL A 58 -36.01 25.78 -9.69
CA VAL A 58 -35.02 25.53 -10.75
C VAL A 58 -35.69 24.85 -11.94
N GLU A 59 -36.59 23.89 -11.72
CA GLU A 59 -37.35 23.24 -12.79
C GLU A 59 -38.27 24.24 -13.51
N GLU A 60 -38.93 25.13 -12.78
CA GLU A 60 -39.77 26.18 -13.37
C GLU A 60 -38.95 27.21 -14.15
N GLU A 61 -37.79 27.62 -13.65
CA GLU A 61 -36.85 28.48 -14.39
C GLU A 61 -36.38 27.79 -15.67
N LEU A 62 -35.99 26.52 -15.60
CA LEU A 62 -35.59 25.75 -16.78
C LEU A 62 -36.72 25.64 -17.82
N ARG A 63 -37.98 25.49 -17.39
CA ARG A 63 -39.13 25.48 -18.31
C ARG A 63 -39.41 26.83 -18.95
N THR A 64 -39.19 27.93 -18.25
CA THR A 64 -39.57 29.27 -18.68
C THR A 64 -38.48 30.01 -19.44
N SER A 65 -37.24 29.93 -18.97
CA SER A 65 -36.08 30.66 -19.53
C SER A 65 -35.05 29.76 -20.21
N GLY A 66 -35.12 28.44 -20.00
CA GLY A 66 -34.17 27.47 -20.56
C GLY A 66 -32.82 27.41 -19.83
N SER A 67 -32.62 28.20 -18.77
CA SER A 67 -31.39 28.23 -17.97
C SER A 67 -31.67 28.74 -16.56
N SER A 68 -31.01 28.18 -15.55
CA SER A 68 -31.15 28.63 -14.16
C SER A 68 -29.81 29.08 -13.58
N TYR A 69 -29.81 30.14 -12.77
CA TYR A 69 -28.61 30.63 -12.08
C TYR A 69 -28.05 29.62 -11.06
N CYS A 70 -28.89 28.72 -10.55
CA CYS A 70 -28.53 27.71 -9.56
C CYS A 70 -27.79 26.49 -10.14
N LEU A 71 -27.65 26.42 -11.46
CA LEU A 71 -26.96 25.36 -12.17
C LEU A 71 -25.69 25.91 -12.82
N GLY A 72 -24.63 25.10 -12.82
CA GLY A 72 -23.38 25.43 -13.49
C GLY A 72 -23.21 24.68 -14.80
N GLU A 73 -22.26 25.11 -15.63
CA GLU A 73 -21.85 24.38 -16.82
C GLU A 73 -20.94 23.19 -16.48
N ILE A 74 -21.05 22.10 -17.25
CA ILE A 74 -20.15 20.95 -17.14
C ILE A 74 -18.71 21.36 -17.44
N GLY A 75 -17.76 20.86 -16.67
CA GLY A 75 -16.33 21.15 -16.82
C GLY A 75 -15.87 22.44 -16.15
N GLN A 76 -16.78 23.33 -15.74
CA GLN A 76 -16.44 24.46 -14.89
C GLN A 76 -16.34 24.02 -13.43
N TRP A 77 -15.22 24.31 -12.78
CA TRP A 77 -15.01 24.01 -11.36
C TRP A 77 -15.35 25.24 -10.52
N SER A 78 -16.29 25.12 -9.58
CA SER A 78 -16.55 26.18 -8.59
C SER A 78 -15.61 26.05 -7.38
N GLY A 79 -15.48 27.12 -6.59
CA GLY A 79 -14.74 27.07 -5.34
C GLY A 79 -15.30 26.03 -4.36
N ALA A 80 -16.62 25.84 -4.35
CA ALA A 80 -17.28 24.83 -3.53
C ALA A 80 -16.94 23.40 -3.98
N ASP A 81 -16.90 23.13 -5.29
CA ASP A 81 -16.49 21.84 -5.84
C ASP A 81 -15.06 21.47 -5.40
N LEU A 82 -14.15 22.45 -5.43
CA LEU A 82 -12.77 22.26 -5.01
C LEU A 82 -12.66 22.00 -3.51
N LEU A 83 -13.37 22.77 -2.68
CA LEU A 83 -13.41 22.56 -1.23
C LEU A 83 -13.95 21.17 -0.89
N MET A 84 -15.07 20.76 -1.49
CA MET A 84 -15.66 19.45 -1.26
C MET A 84 -14.75 18.31 -1.70
N LEU A 85 -14.05 18.46 -2.83
CA LEU A 85 -13.06 17.48 -3.30
C LEU A 85 -11.87 17.39 -2.32
N MET A 86 -11.37 18.53 -1.82
CA MET A 86 -10.27 18.60 -0.87
C MET A 86 -10.63 17.99 0.49
N GLU A 87 -11.84 18.26 0.99
CA GLU A 87 -12.37 17.64 2.21
C GLU A 87 -12.54 16.12 2.03
N GLY A 88 -13.09 15.69 0.90
CA GLY A 88 -13.21 14.28 0.54
C GLY A 88 -11.85 13.58 0.51
N LEU A 89 -10.84 14.23 -0.09
CA LEU A 89 -9.47 13.74 -0.13
C LEU A 89 -8.85 13.66 1.27
N PHE A 90 -9.07 14.67 2.12
CA PHE A 90 -8.58 14.67 3.49
C PHE A 90 -9.16 13.52 4.32
N LEU A 91 -10.47 13.31 4.26
CA LEU A 91 -11.16 12.22 4.94
C LEU A 91 -10.72 10.85 4.41
N PHE A 92 -10.52 10.74 3.09
CA PHE A 92 -9.99 9.54 2.46
C PHE A 92 -8.59 9.23 2.98
N VAL A 93 -7.65 10.17 2.89
CA VAL A 93 -6.25 9.97 3.33
C VAL A 93 -6.17 9.69 4.83
N TYR A 94 -6.97 10.37 5.66
CA TYR A 94 -6.98 10.16 7.11
C TYR A 94 -7.37 8.73 7.52
N GLY A 95 -8.35 8.14 6.83
CA GLY A 95 -8.78 6.77 7.09
C GLY A 95 -8.06 5.70 6.23
N PHE A 96 -7.32 6.10 5.20
CA PHE A 96 -6.62 5.19 4.31
C PHE A 96 -5.38 4.60 5.00
N GLU A 97 -5.54 3.40 5.54
CA GLU A 97 -4.40 2.62 6.02
C GLU A 97 -3.65 2.03 4.83
N LEU A 98 -2.41 2.47 4.61
CA LEU A 98 -1.54 1.76 3.67
C LEU A 98 -1.41 0.31 4.14
N PRO A 99 -1.70 -0.67 3.28
CA PRO A 99 -1.67 -2.07 3.68
C PRO A 99 -0.25 -2.46 4.09
N GLN A 100 -0.09 -2.72 5.39
CA GLN A 100 1.16 -3.11 6.03
C GLN A 100 1.60 -4.55 5.68
N ASN A 101 0.84 -5.26 4.83
CA ASN A 101 1.23 -6.59 4.40
C ASN A 101 2.45 -6.49 3.47
N LYS A 102 3.57 -7.06 3.92
CA LYS A 102 4.85 -7.14 3.19
C LYS A 102 4.72 -7.60 1.74
N GLY A 103 3.77 -8.49 1.45
CA GLY A 103 3.48 -8.94 0.07
C GLY A 103 2.82 -7.85 -0.78
N TRP A 104 1.86 -7.12 -0.22
CA TRP A 104 1.12 -6.06 -0.91
C TRP A 104 1.98 -4.81 -1.09
N ALA A 105 2.77 -4.43 -0.09
CA ALA A 105 3.75 -3.35 -0.20
C ALA A 105 4.79 -3.63 -1.31
N ARG A 106 5.26 -4.87 -1.45
CA ARG A 106 6.18 -5.26 -2.55
C ARG A 106 5.49 -5.22 -3.91
N ARG A 107 4.19 -5.57 -4.00
CA ARG A 107 3.41 -5.47 -5.24
C ARG A 107 3.18 -4.01 -5.62
N LEU A 108 2.75 -3.17 -4.68
CA LEU A 108 2.64 -1.72 -4.84
C LEU A 108 3.95 -1.10 -5.32
N ARG A 109 5.10 -1.51 -4.77
CA ARG A 109 6.43 -1.03 -5.21
C ARG A 109 6.69 -1.36 -6.69
N LYS A 110 6.37 -2.57 -7.12
CA LYS A 110 6.52 -2.99 -8.53
C LYS A 110 5.59 -2.21 -9.45
N ILE A 111 4.34 -2.04 -9.03
CA ILE A 111 3.35 -1.25 -9.76
C ILE A 111 3.80 0.21 -9.85
N GLY A 112 4.21 0.80 -8.73
CA GLY A 112 4.70 2.18 -8.67
C GLY A 112 5.96 2.41 -9.50
N PHE A 113 6.90 1.46 -9.50
CA PHE A 113 8.07 1.52 -10.36
C PHE A 113 7.70 1.41 -11.84
N ALA A 114 6.83 0.46 -12.21
CA ALA A 114 6.37 0.30 -13.59
C ALA A 114 5.62 1.55 -14.08
N MET A 115 4.70 2.07 -13.27
CA MET A 115 3.98 3.32 -13.53
C MET A 115 4.95 4.50 -13.67
N GLY A 116 5.95 4.61 -12.79
CA GLY A 116 6.95 5.68 -12.87
C GLY A 116 7.78 5.62 -14.15
N VAL A 117 8.17 4.42 -14.60
CA VAL A 117 8.85 4.23 -15.89
C VAL A 117 7.96 4.63 -17.05
N VAL A 118 6.68 4.26 -17.03
CA VAL A 118 5.70 4.63 -18.06
C VAL A 118 5.50 6.15 -18.12
N LEU A 119 5.42 6.83 -16.98
CA LEU A 119 5.29 8.29 -16.93
C LEU A 119 6.54 8.98 -17.48
N CYS A 120 7.74 8.51 -17.12
CA CYS A 120 8.98 9.02 -17.69
C CYS A 120 9.07 8.75 -19.19
N SER A 121 8.65 7.57 -19.67
CA SER A 121 8.66 7.26 -21.10
C SER A 121 7.65 8.11 -21.86
N MET A 122 6.46 8.35 -21.31
CA MET A 122 5.50 9.29 -21.90
C MET A 122 6.11 10.68 -22.03
N ALA A 123 6.71 11.21 -20.96
CA ALA A 123 7.31 12.54 -20.98
C ALA A 123 8.45 12.67 -22.03
N LEU A 124 9.22 11.60 -22.24
CA LEU A 124 10.24 11.54 -23.29
C LEU A 124 9.62 11.44 -24.70
N LEU A 125 8.65 10.55 -24.90
CA LEU A 125 7.97 10.38 -26.19
C LEU A 125 7.23 11.66 -26.62
N ASP A 126 6.68 12.37 -25.65
CA ASP A 126 6.05 13.67 -25.83
C ASP A 126 7.05 14.73 -26.31
N ARG A 127 8.30 14.70 -25.79
CA ARG A 127 9.37 15.60 -26.28
C ARG A 127 9.74 15.34 -27.74
N PHE A 128 9.67 14.09 -28.16
CA PHE A 128 9.97 13.67 -29.52
C PHE A 128 8.76 13.78 -30.46
N SER A 129 7.62 14.30 -29.98
CA SER A 129 6.35 14.41 -30.74
C SER A 129 5.90 13.07 -31.34
N LEU A 130 6.21 11.97 -30.67
CA LEU A 130 5.85 10.61 -31.08
C LEU A 130 4.48 10.17 -30.55
N LEU A 131 3.83 10.99 -29.71
CA LEU A 131 2.51 10.72 -29.15
C LEU A 131 1.40 11.32 -30.03
N PRO A 132 0.26 10.64 -30.16
CA PRO A 132 -0.91 11.21 -30.81
C PRO A 132 -1.41 12.43 -30.03
N SER A 133 -1.92 13.43 -30.75
CA SER A 133 -2.37 14.72 -30.18
C SER A 133 -3.20 14.64 -28.89
N PRO A 134 -4.17 13.72 -28.69
CA PRO A 134 -4.91 13.66 -27.42
C PRO A 134 -4.09 13.16 -26.22
N ALA A 135 -3.00 12.43 -26.45
CA ALA A 135 -2.12 11.92 -25.39
C ALA A 135 -0.87 12.78 -25.18
N SER A 136 -0.69 13.82 -26.00
CA SER A 136 0.42 14.77 -25.87
C SER A 136 0.17 15.77 -24.73
N SER A 137 1.23 16.44 -24.28
CA SER A 137 1.12 17.53 -23.30
C SER A 137 0.20 18.66 -23.74
N GLU A 138 0.06 18.91 -25.05
CA GLU A 138 -0.85 19.91 -25.59
C GLU A 138 -2.31 19.50 -25.39
N GLY A 139 -2.66 18.26 -25.72
CA GLY A 139 -4.00 17.72 -25.47
C GLY A 139 -4.32 17.67 -23.96
N LEU A 140 -3.37 17.24 -23.14
CA LEU A 140 -3.52 17.15 -21.69
C LEU A 140 -3.60 18.51 -20.99
N ALA A 141 -2.95 19.55 -21.54
CA ALA A 141 -3.07 20.91 -21.04
C ALA A 141 -4.50 21.46 -21.17
N THR A 142 -5.23 21.10 -22.23
CA THR A 142 -6.62 21.54 -22.44
C THR A 142 -7.62 20.92 -21.47
N LEU A 143 -7.25 19.85 -20.76
CA LEU A 143 -8.08 19.20 -19.74
C LEU A 143 -8.01 19.90 -18.37
N PHE A 144 -7.02 20.77 -18.16
CA PHE A 144 -6.92 21.50 -16.90
C PHE A 144 -7.89 22.71 -16.88
N PRO A 145 -8.55 22.97 -15.74
CA PRO A 145 -9.51 24.07 -15.61
C PRO A 145 -8.87 25.47 -15.52
N PHE A 146 -7.55 25.55 -15.66
CA PHE A 146 -6.76 26.78 -15.69
C PHE A 146 -5.79 26.72 -16.88
N PRO A 147 -5.36 27.86 -17.45
CA PRO A 147 -4.42 27.86 -18.56
C PRO A 147 -3.07 27.30 -18.12
N VAL A 148 -2.78 26.06 -18.50
CA VAL A 148 -1.50 25.38 -18.24
C VAL A 148 -0.71 25.32 -19.53
N GLU A 149 0.55 25.73 -19.48
CA GLU A 149 1.44 25.56 -20.62
C GLU A 149 1.85 24.09 -20.77
N PRO A 150 1.90 23.53 -22.01
CA PRO A 150 2.19 22.11 -22.23
C PRO A 150 3.48 21.59 -21.58
N TRP A 151 4.54 22.41 -21.53
CA TRP A 151 5.80 22.03 -20.89
C TRP A 151 5.67 21.77 -19.38
N VAL A 152 4.71 22.42 -18.71
CA VAL A 152 4.44 22.19 -17.28
C VAL A 152 3.90 20.78 -17.07
N VAL A 153 2.94 20.36 -17.91
CA VAL A 153 2.38 19.01 -17.88
C VAL A 153 3.48 17.96 -18.10
N GLN A 154 4.38 18.23 -19.05
CA GLN A 154 5.52 17.37 -19.35
C GLN A 154 6.49 17.22 -18.17
N ILE A 155 6.86 18.34 -17.53
CA ILE A 155 7.74 18.31 -16.35
C ILE A 155 7.06 17.60 -15.19
N MET A 156 5.75 17.80 -15.01
CA MET A 156 4.99 17.13 -13.95
C MET A 156 5.06 15.61 -14.12
N PHE A 157 4.80 15.06 -15.31
CA PHE A 157 4.95 13.62 -15.54
C PHE A 157 6.36 13.11 -15.30
N ALA A 158 7.38 13.87 -15.71
CA ALA A 158 8.78 13.51 -15.46
C ALA A 158 9.10 13.47 -13.95
N VAL A 159 8.71 14.51 -13.20
CA VAL A 159 8.95 14.62 -11.75
C VAL A 159 8.19 13.55 -10.99
N PHE A 160 6.90 13.36 -11.26
CA PHE A 160 6.11 12.30 -10.64
C PHE A 160 6.66 10.91 -10.96
N GLY A 161 7.07 10.68 -12.22
CA GLY A 161 7.70 9.43 -12.64
C GLY A 161 8.97 9.13 -11.83
N VAL A 162 9.86 10.11 -11.70
CA VAL A 162 11.11 9.97 -10.91
C VAL A 162 10.83 9.74 -9.43
N ILE A 163 9.87 10.46 -8.84
CA ILE A 163 9.47 10.27 -7.43
C ILE A 163 8.94 8.85 -7.20
N MET A 164 8.09 8.35 -8.10
CA MET A 164 7.55 6.99 -8.03
C MET A 164 8.62 5.91 -8.17
N ILE A 165 9.59 6.11 -9.09
CA ILE A 165 10.74 5.21 -9.25
C ILE A 165 11.59 5.19 -7.97
N ARG A 166 11.92 6.37 -7.43
CA ARG A 166 12.71 6.51 -6.20
C ARG A 166 12.01 5.83 -5.03
N GLY A 167 10.71 5.98 -4.93
CA GLY A 167 9.87 5.38 -3.90
C GLY A 167 10.06 6.04 -2.52
N PRO A 168 9.14 5.77 -1.58
CA PRO A 168 9.17 6.41 -0.28
C PRO A 168 10.32 5.88 0.59
N LYS A 169 11.03 6.77 1.28
CA LYS A 169 12.30 6.52 2.01
C LYS A 169 12.16 5.62 3.26
N TYR A 170 11.00 5.03 3.55
CA TYR A 170 10.71 4.27 4.77
C TYR A 170 11.42 2.88 4.89
N TRP A 171 12.43 2.61 4.04
CA TRP A 171 13.11 1.31 3.95
C TRP A 171 14.14 1.04 5.05
N GLU A 172 14.63 2.07 5.76
CA GLU A 172 15.61 1.84 6.84
C GLU A 172 14.96 1.22 8.08
N ALA A 173 13.73 1.61 8.43
CA ALA A 173 13.01 1.02 9.54
C ALA A 173 12.64 -0.46 9.27
N GLU A 174 12.27 -0.81 8.04
CA GLU A 174 11.94 -2.19 7.66
C GLU A 174 13.17 -3.10 7.45
N ALA A 175 14.30 -2.57 6.99
CA ALA A 175 15.55 -3.33 6.93
C ALA A 175 16.03 -3.72 8.34
N VAL A 176 15.85 -2.80 9.30
CA VAL A 176 16.14 -3.04 10.72
C VAL A 176 15.18 -4.05 11.35
N THR A 177 13.88 -4.00 11.05
CA THR A 177 12.93 -5.03 11.54
C THR A 177 13.16 -6.39 10.88
N GLN A 178 13.44 -6.44 9.58
CA GLN A 178 13.71 -7.70 8.87
C GLN A 178 15.03 -8.36 9.31
N THR A 179 16.03 -7.57 9.71
CA THR A 179 17.26 -8.10 10.32
C THR A 179 17.02 -8.60 11.74
N ARG A 180 16.19 -7.89 12.54
CA ARG A 180 15.73 -8.37 13.84
C ARG A 180 14.98 -9.70 13.76
N ASP A 181 14.00 -9.84 12.87
CA ASP A 181 13.25 -11.09 12.68
C ASP A 181 14.17 -12.28 12.31
N LYS A 182 15.15 -12.05 11.43
CA LYS A 182 16.13 -13.09 11.06
C LYS A 182 16.99 -13.50 12.24
N LEU A 183 17.39 -12.55 13.09
CA LEU A 183 18.16 -12.80 14.30
C LEU A 183 17.31 -13.54 15.34
N GLU A 184 16.04 -13.17 15.52
CA GLU A 184 15.10 -13.84 16.43
C GLU A 184 14.87 -15.30 16.03
N ARG A 185 14.60 -15.58 14.74
CA ARG A 185 14.45 -16.97 14.27
C ARG A 185 15.71 -17.81 14.44
N ARG A 186 16.90 -17.18 14.35
CA ARG A 186 18.18 -17.86 14.63
C ARG A 186 18.33 -18.15 16.11
N ARG A 187 17.93 -17.21 16.99
CA ARG A 187 17.94 -17.38 18.44
C ARG A 187 16.94 -18.43 18.92
N GLU A 188 15.74 -18.47 18.34
CA GLU A 188 14.71 -19.47 18.65
C GLU A 188 15.16 -20.88 18.28
N LYS A 189 15.74 -21.06 17.07
CA LYS A 189 16.34 -22.33 16.67
C LYS A 189 17.49 -22.72 17.59
N ALA A 190 18.39 -21.79 17.93
CA ALA A 190 19.47 -22.07 18.87
C ALA A 190 18.95 -22.44 20.27
N GLY A 191 17.87 -21.81 20.73
CA GLY A 191 17.19 -22.13 21.99
C GLY A 191 16.59 -23.52 22.00
N ALA A 192 15.86 -23.89 20.95
CA ALA A 192 15.27 -25.23 20.80
C ALA A 192 16.35 -26.34 20.69
N PHE A 193 17.46 -26.05 20.02
CA PHE A 193 18.63 -26.94 20.00
C PHE A 193 19.31 -27.03 21.37
N ARG A 194 19.37 -25.94 22.14
CA ARG A 194 20.04 -25.94 23.45
C ARG A 194 19.21 -26.70 24.49
N SER A 195 17.90 -26.51 24.50
CA SER A 195 16.99 -27.21 25.41
C SER A 195 16.91 -28.72 25.13
N SER A 196 17.19 -29.17 23.90
CA SER A 196 17.19 -30.60 23.58
C SER A 196 18.40 -31.38 24.14
N PHE A 197 19.52 -30.70 24.43
CA PHE A 197 20.73 -31.32 24.99
C PHE A 197 21.02 -30.93 26.43
N PHE A 198 20.64 -29.72 26.83
CA PHE A 198 20.86 -29.17 28.17
C PHE A 198 19.52 -28.74 28.77
N SER A 199 18.79 -29.69 29.38
CA SER A 199 17.59 -29.39 30.15
C SER A 199 17.92 -29.15 31.62
N SER A 200 17.24 -28.19 32.27
CA SER A 200 17.42 -27.93 33.71
C SER A 200 16.98 -29.08 34.60
N GLU A 201 16.23 -30.01 34.05
CA GLU A 201 15.74 -31.20 34.74
C GLU A 201 16.82 -32.30 34.83
N LYS A 202 17.77 -32.33 33.88
CA LYS A 202 18.85 -33.33 33.83
C LYS A 202 20.21 -32.80 34.24
N HIS A 203 20.39 -31.48 34.30
CA HIS A 203 21.67 -30.85 34.57
C HIS A 203 21.59 -29.78 35.65
N ASP A 204 22.55 -29.83 36.57
CA ASP A 204 22.67 -28.87 37.67
C ASP A 204 23.03 -27.46 37.16
N LYS A 205 22.57 -26.42 37.85
CA LYS A 205 22.67 -25.00 37.40
C LYS A 205 24.09 -24.59 37.03
N ARG A 206 25.08 -25.05 37.81
CA ARG A 206 26.50 -24.76 37.61
C ARG A 206 27.07 -25.36 36.31
N THR A 207 26.48 -26.46 35.85
CA THR A 207 26.85 -27.16 34.60
C THR A 207 26.28 -26.43 33.37
N LEU A 208 25.05 -25.92 33.49
CA LEU A 208 24.40 -25.11 32.46
C LEU A 208 25.12 -23.79 32.22
N GLU A 209 25.53 -23.10 33.29
CA GLU A 209 26.31 -21.86 33.20
C GLU A 209 27.71 -22.09 32.60
N ARG A 210 28.31 -23.26 32.86
CA ARG A 210 29.61 -23.63 32.29
C ARG A 210 29.51 -23.97 30.79
N SER A 211 28.43 -24.62 30.37
CA SER A 211 28.19 -24.90 28.93
C SER A 211 27.90 -23.62 28.14
N GLU A 212 27.25 -22.64 28.77
CA GLU A 212 27.04 -21.30 28.20
C GLU A 212 28.36 -20.56 27.93
N ARG A 213 29.30 -20.67 28.88
CA ARG A 213 30.51 -19.85 28.90
C ARG A 213 31.66 -20.45 28.08
N SER A 214 31.68 -21.76 27.86
CA SER A 214 32.83 -22.42 27.23
C SER A 214 32.65 -22.64 25.71
N ARG A 215 33.61 -22.14 24.92
CA ARG A 215 33.68 -22.38 23.47
C ARG A 215 34.08 -23.82 23.13
N PHE A 216 34.87 -24.46 23.98
CA PHE A 216 35.36 -25.84 23.78
C PHE A 216 34.28 -26.90 23.98
N LEU A 217 33.43 -26.80 25.01
CA LEU A 217 32.29 -27.73 25.15
C LEU A 217 31.27 -27.55 24.01
N ASN A 218 31.20 -26.37 23.38
CA ASN A 218 30.40 -26.15 22.18
C ASN A 218 30.96 -26.84 20.92
N SER A 219 32.26 -27.16 20.88
CA SER A 219 32.89 -27.92 19.78
C SER A 219 32.59 -29.41 19.90
N ASP A 220 32.62 -29.94 21.13
CA ASP A 220 32.60 -31.38 21.35
C ASP A 220 31.22 -31.93 21.78
N LYS A 221 30.24 -31.05 22.04
CA LYS A 221 28.88 -31.41 22.50
C LYS A 221 28.07 -32.29 21.53
N ASP A 222 28.43 -32.28 20.25
CA ASP A 222 27.68 -33.01 19.23
C ASP A 222 28.26 -34.40 18.98
N LEU A 223 29.37 -34.79 19.64
CA LEU A 223 30.04 -36.07 19.41
C LEU A 223 29.47 -37.15 20.34
N ALA A 224 28.89 -38.21 19.75
CA ALA A 224 28.52 -39.42 20.48
C ALA A 224 29.39 -40.60 20.03
N MET A 225 30.04 -41.27 20.98
CA MET A 225 30.78 -42.49 20.67
C MET A 225 29.84 -43.67 20.51
N SER A 226 29.75 -44.19 19.28
CA SER A 226 29.08 -45.45 18.97
C SER A 226 30.12 -46.46 18.48
N ARG A 227 30.11 -47.67 19.05
CA ARG A 227 31.08 -48.73 18.73
C ARG A 227 30.48 -49.71 17.73
N ARG A 228 30.93 -49.69 16.47
CA ARG A 228 30.57 -50.72 15.47
C ARG A 228 31.73 -51.67 15.22
N ARG A 229 31.51 -52.95 15.59
CA ARG A 229 32.25 -54.20 15.30
C ARG A 229 33.79 -54.25 15.46
N SER A 230 34.56 -53.17 15.33
CA SER A 230 35.99 -53.13 15.66
C SER A 230 36.65 -51.74 15.59
N LYS A 231 35.97 -50.68 15.11
CA LYS A 231 36.54 -49.32 15.05
C LYS A 231 35.64 -48.29 15.75
N LEU A 232 36.24 -47.42 16.55
CA LEU A 232 35.58 -46.25 17.13
C LEU A 232 35.39 -45.22 16.02
N LEU A 233 34.13 -44.99 15.63
CA LEU A 233 33.74 -43.91 14.74
C LEU A 233 33.04 -42.86 15.59
N VAL A 234 33.57 -41.64 15.57
CA VAL A 234 32.94 -40.50 16.25
C VAL A 234 31.86 -39.98 15.32
N MET A 235 30.59 -40.20 15.69
CA MET A 235 29.42 -39.78 14.91
C MET A 235 28.63 -38.76 15.70
N ALA A 236 27.98 -37.82 15.01
CA ALA A 236 27.24 -36.77 15.70
C ALA A 236 25.81 -37.21 16.00
N THR A 237 25.32 -37.04 17.23
CA THR A 237 23.92 -37.36 17.54
C THR A 237 22.98 -36.40 16.81
N CYS A 238 21.93 -36.94 16.20
CA CYS A 238 20.98 -36.11 15.48
C CYS A 238 20.15 -35.27 16.47
N PRO A 239 20.21 -33.94 16.41
CA PRO A 239 19.60 -33.03 17.38
C PRO A 239 18.07 -33.02 17.29
N TYR A 240 17.52 -33.46 16.15
CA TYR A 240 16.08 -33.47 15.92
C TYR A 240 15.36 -34.70 16.48
N CYS A 241 16.10 -35.77 16.77
CA CYS A 241 15.52 -37.02 17.27
C CYS A 241 16.24 -37.57 18.50
N GLN A 242 17.23 -36.86 19.03
CA GLN A 242 17.96 -37.25 20.24
C GLN A 242 18.47 -38.71 20.19
N GLY A 243 18.92 -39.16 19.02
CA GLY A 243 19.39 -40.55 18.83
C GLY A 243 18.30 -41.59 18.52
N ALA A 244 17.01 -41.25 18.59
CA ALA A 244 15.90 -42.17 18.30
C ALA A 244 15.73 -42.47 16.80
N GLY A 245 16.29 -41.63 15.92
CA GLY A 245 16.17 -41.76 14.48
C GLY A 245 14.98 -40.97 13.91
N CYS A 246 15.24 -40.13 12.90
CA CYS A 246 14.21 -39.43 12.15
C CYS A 246 14.60 -39.28 10.68
N LYS A 247 13.66 -38.80 9.86
CA LYS A 247 13.84 -38.60 8.42
C LYS A 247 15.04 -37.70 8.07
N LYS A 248 15.47 -36.82 8.99
CA LYS A 248 16.64 -35.94 8.79
C LYS A 248 18.00 -36.62 8.98
N CYS A 249 18.07 -37.71 9.75
CA CYS A 249 19.28 -38.52 9.92
C CYS A 249 19.12 -39.91 9.30
N ASN A 250 18.28 -40.03 8.27
CA ASN A 250 17.99 -41.28 7.59
C ASN A 250 17.61 -42.43 8.55
N HIS A 251 16.86 -42.10 9.61
CA HIS A 251 16.44 -43.01 10.69
C HIS A 251 17.57 -43.64 11.51
N GLN A 252 18.81 -43.15 11.40
CA GLN A 252 19.96 -43.72 12.10
C GLN A 252 20.17 -43.12 13.50
N GLY A 253 19.56 -41.97 13.79
CA GLY A 253 19.73 -41.26 15.06
C GLY A 253 21.05 -40.50 15.18
N VAL A 254 21.96 -40.70 14.24
CA VAL A 254 23.31 -40.11 14.16
C VAL A 254 23.63 -39.67 12.73
N PHE A 255 24.62 -38.79 12.57
CA PHE A 255 25.22 -38.37 11.29
C PHE A 255 26.62 -38.98 11.12
#